data_AF-A0A9W8JYW3-F1
#
_entry.id   AF-A0A9W8JYW3-F1
#
_cell.length_a   1.000
_cell.length_b   1.000
_cell.length_c   1.000
_cell.angle_alpha   90.00
_cell.angle_beta   90.00
_cell.angle_gamma   90.00
#
_symmetry.space_group_name_H-M   'P 1'
#
loop_
_entity.id
_entity.type
_entity.pdbx_description
1 polymer ?
#
loop_
_entity_poly.entity_id
_entity_poly.type
_entity_poly.pdbx_seq_one_letter_code
_entity_poly.pdbx_strand_id
1 'polypeptide(L)'
;MSNLAATYMKLGIYEPAAWTATIALEFDPRLVKARFRRGIARRNTFLYDGARKDFEAILRRDPDCQEAHQELEIVRGQLAATSEELDHESDDEGHPEFSDEAWEPFSDPDSPDCKHLGIGRVAQPPCRAYNREGCAKGISCPLAHAPDRKSVRDELFGARRHREEILENLQYSHSWAMEDVQRVAAVDAILRTTPPTERFVLLVSLEEDSFLNIHKHLMNAMKQRAHVVQVFNARQATILLDSPHLVAMLATDAGIARRKHTALRNKIVGYVQNGGSFLVAGSFSTHVSGTGFEKLTRAFGLPWTYGTYNRSIFSLNPINEVASRNPSLVQSYTLTDQKECPLLF
;
A
#
# COMPACT_ATOMS: atom_id res chain seq x y z
N MET A 1 1.03 -6.69 22.72
CA MET A 1 1.18 -5.44 21.93
C MET A 1 2.15 -4.44 22.55
N SER A 2 1.95 -3.95 23.79
CA SER A 2 2.88 -2.96 24.39
C SER A 2 4.36 -3.42 24.48
N ASN A 3 4.63 -4.67 24.88
CA ASN A 3 6.01 -5.20 24.93
C ASN A 3 6.66 -5.35 23.55
N LEU A 4 5.87 -5.63 22.51
CA LEU A 4 6.33 -5.72 21.13
C LEU A 4 6.69 -4.32 20.57
N ALA A 5 5.91 -3.29 20.93
CA ALA A 5 6.30 -1.92 20.62
C ALA A 5 7.65 -1.57 21.29
N ALA A 6 7.88 -1.99 22.53
CA ALA A 6 9.16 -1.80 23.20
C ALA A 6 10.34 -2.52 22.51
N THR A 7 10.13 -3.71 21.95
CA THR A 7 11.19 -4.40 21.21
C THR A 7 11.54 -3.65 19.93
N TYR A 8 10.56 -3.17 19.16
CA TYR A 8 10.83 -2.36 17.97
C TYR A 8 11.53 -1.03 18.30
N MET A 9 11.13 -0.38 19.41
CA MET A 9 11.81 0.83 19.90
C MET A 9 13.30 0.58 20.21
N LYS A 10 13.63 -0.56 20.82
CA LYS A 10 15.03 -0.92 21.10
C LYS A 10 15.83 -1.25 19.83
N LEU A 11 15.15 -1.71 18.79
CA LEU A 11 15.75 -2.01 17.48
C LEU A 11 15.85 -0.76 16.58
N GLY A 12 15.34 0.41 17.02
CA GLY A 12 15.36 1.65 16.24
C GLY A 12 14.37 1.68 15.07
N ILE A 13 13.39 0.77 15.05
CA ILE A 13 12.41 0.65 13.95
C ILE A 13 11.12 1.36 14.38
N TYR A 14 11.01 2.65 14.05
CA TYR A 14 10.01 3.52 14.66
C TYR A 14 8.60 3.42 14.05
N GLU A 15 8.45 3.20 12.73
CA GLU A 15 7.11 3.05 12.13
C GLU A 15 6.33 1.83 12.69
N PRO A 16 6.90 0.60 12.72
CA PRO A 16 6.24 -0.54 13.33
C PRO A 16 6.02 -0.37 14.83
N ALA A 17 6.92 0.35 15.52
CA ALA A 17 6.75 0.67 16.93
C ALA A 17 5.53 1.58 17.17
N ALA A 18 5.35 2.61 16.34
CA ALA A 18 4.21 3.51 16.40
C ALA A 18 2.89 2.76 16.13
N TRP A 19 2.86 1.95 15.07
CA TRP A 19 1.70 1.12 14.71
C TRP A 19 1.32 0.13 15.83
N THR A 20 2.29 -0.63 16.32
CA THR A 20 2.06 -1.61 17.40
C THR A 20 1.59 -0.94 18.69
N ALA A 21 2.06 0.28 18.96
CA ALA A 21 1.61 1.08 20.08
C ALA A 21 0.20 1.65 19.87
N THR A 22 -0.19 2.03 18.66
CA THR A 22 -1.57 2.39 18.31
C THR A 22 -2.52 1.24 18.60
N ILE A 23 -2.21 0.03 18.11
CA ILE A 23 -3.04 -1.15 18.38
C ILE A 23 -3.16 -1.39 19.90
N ALA A 24 -2.05 -1.27 20.65
CA ALA A 24 -2.11 -1.42 22.10
C ALA A 24 -3.07 -0.42 22.77
N LEU A 25 -3.17 0.81 22.24
CA LEU A 25 -4.06 1.85 22.73
C LEU A 25 -5.51 1.69 22.25
N GLU A 26 -5.76 1.05 21.12
CA GLU A 26 -7.11 0.68 20.69
C GLU A 26 -7.71 -0.41 21.58
N PHE A 27 -6.88 -1.33 22.08
CA PHE A 27 -7.30 -2.34 23.06
C PHE A 27 -7.43 -1.75 24.47
N ASP A 28 -6.43 -1.00 24.93
CA ASP A 28 -6.47 -0.31 26.21
C ASP A 28 -5.89 1.12 26.08
N PRO A 29 -6.78 2.12 25.95
CA PRO A 29 -6.40 3.53 25.83
C PRO A 29 -5.63 4.06 27.05
N ARG A 30 -5.68 3.36 28.19
CA ARG A 30 -5.11 3.79 29.48
C ARG A 30 -3.62 3.48 29.61
N LEU A 31 -3.04 2.79 28.63
CA LEU A 31 -1.63 2.40 28.63
C LEU A 31 -0.69 3.58 28.38
N VAL A 32 -0.34 4.30 29.45
CA VAL A 32 0.61 5.43 29.43
C VAL A 32 1.93 5.04 28.75
N LYS A 33 2.47 3.84 29.04
CA LYS A 33 3.72 3.35 28.42
C LYS A 33 3.58 3.13 26.91
N ALA A 34 2.42 2.69 26.43
CA ALA A 34 2.19 2.51 25.00
C ALA A 34 2.09 3.87 24.30
N ARG A 35 1.36 4.82 24.90
CA ARG A 35 1.25 6.19 24.40
C ARG A 35 2.60 6.91 24.36
N PHE A 36 3.41 6.77 25.41
CA PHE A 36 4.75 7.33 25.45
C PHE A 36 5.64 6.75 24.34
N ARG A 37 5.64 5.42 24.17
CA ARG A 37 6.39 4.76 23.08
C ARG A 37 5.92 5.21 21.70
N ARG A 38 4.61 5.39 21.50
CA ARG A 38 4.04 5.94 20.26
C ARG A 38 4.53 7.35 19.98
N GLY A 39 4.55 8.22 21.00
CA GLY A 39 5.06 9.58 20.91
C GLY A 39 6.54 9.63 20.49
N ILE A 40 7.40 8.83 21.12
CA ILE A 40 8.83 8.75 20.75
C ILE A 40 8.97 8.23 19.32
N ALA A 41 8.24 7.18 18.96
CA ALA A 41 8.28 6.61 17.62
C ALA A 41 7.90 7.65 16.56
N ARG A 42 6.78 8.36 16.76
CA ARG A 42 6.30 9.43 15.85
C ARG A 42 7.27 10.60 15.74
N ARG A 43 7.93 10.99 16.84
CA ARG A 43 9.00 12.01 16.81
C ARG A 43 10.14 11.59 15.88
N ASN A 44 10.56 10.33 15.95
CA ASN A 44 11.65 9.81 15.13
C ASN A 44 11.25 9.55 13.66
N THR A 45 9.95 9.50 13.36
CA THR A 45 9.41 9.43 11.99
C THR A 45 8.93 10.79 11.47
N PHE A 46 9.32 11.90 12.10
CA PHE A 46 8.97 13.28 11.70
C PHE A 46 7.47 13.63 11.78
N LEU A 47 6.67 12.80 12.46
CA LEU A 47 5.23 13.04 12.71
C LEU A 47 5.05 13.86 13.99
N TYR A 48 5.55 15.10 13.97
CA TYR A 48 5.69 15.91 15.17
C TYR A 48 4.37 16.34 15.80
N ASP A 49 3.33 16.63 15.01
CA ASP A 49 2.00 16.97 15.53
C ASP A 49 1.35 15.81 16.28
N GLY A 50 1.48 14.59 15.75
CA GLY A 50 0.98 13.37 16.39
C GLY A 50 1.75 13.05 17.69
N ALA A 51 3.08 13.22 17.67
CA ALA A 51 3.92 13.08 18.86
C ALA A 51 3.56 14.10 19.95
N ARG A 52 3.35 15.37 19.57
CA ARG A 52 2.90 16.44 20.48
C ARG A 52 1.62 16.03 21.21
N LYS A 53 0.59 15.60 20.45
CA LYS A 53 -0.70 15.18 21.01
C LYS A 53 -0.54 14.01 21.99
N ASP A 54 0.31 13.04 21.68
CA ASP A 54 0.58 11.89 22.56
C ASP A 54 1.23 12.30 23.88
N PHE A 55 2.23 13.18 23.87
CA PHE A 55 2.87 13.68 25.09
C PHE A 55 1.97 14.63 25.89
N GLU A 56 1.23 15.52 25.23
CA GLU A 56 0.24 16.38 25.89
C GLU A 56 -0.87 15.57 26.55
N ALA A 57 -1.28 14.45 25.96
CA ALA A 57 -2.24 13.56 26.59
C ALA A 57 -1.68 12.92 27.86
N ILE A 58 -0.39 12.54 27.88
CA ILE A 58 0.29 12.02 29.07
C ILE A 58 0.33 13.08 30.17
N LEU A 59 0.73 14.31 29.82
CA LEU A 59 0.82 15.43 30.77
C LEU A 59 -0.55 15.89 31.29
N ARG A 60 -1.63 15.74 30.51
CA ARG A 60 -3.01 15.95 31.00
C ARG A 60 -3.36 15.01 32.16
N ARG A 61 -2.75 13.82 32.20
CA ARG A 61 -2.99 12.81 33.24
C ARG A 61 -1.97 12.85 34.36
N ASP A 62 -0.71 13.03 34.04
CA ASP A 62 0.40 13.16 34.98
C ASP A 62 1.22 14.42 34.64
N PRO A 63 0.86 15.58 35.23
CA PRO A 63 1.52 16.85 34.96
C PRO A 63 2.99 16.89 35.38
N ASP A 64 3.44 16.00 36.27
CA ASP A 64 4.80 16.01 36.84
C ASP A 64 5.75 15.05 36.11
N CYS A 65 5.29 14.37 35.05
CA CYS A 65 6.11 13.46 34.26
C CYS A 65 7.22 14.22 33.51
N GLN A 66 8.43 14.20 34.08
CA GLN A 66 9.60 14.90 33.55
C GLN A 66 9.98 14.42 32.15
N GLU A 67 9.87 13.12 31.89
CA GLU A 67 10.20 12.52 30.59
C GLU A 67 9.27 13.04 29.49
N ALA A 68 7.98 13.20 29.78
CA ALA A 68 7.02 13.73 28.81
C ALA A 68 7.25 15.22 28.54
N HIS A 69 7.64 16.01 29.55
CA HIS A 69 8.01 17.42 29.37
C HIS A 69 9.25 17.59 28.47
N GLN A 70 10.31 16.82 28.73
CA GLN A 70 11.54 16.87 27.94
C GLN A 70 11.27 16.54 26.47
N GLU A 71 10.52 15.47 26.22
CA GLU A 71 10.19 15.04 24.87
C GLU A 71 9.25 16.02 24.15
N LEU A 72 8.30 16.62 24.87
CA LEU A 72 7.43 17.66 24.33
C LEU A 72 8.19 18.93 23.95
N GLU A 73 9.19 19.33 24.74
CA GLU A 73 10.06 20.47 24.42
C GLU A 73 10.85 20.23 23.13
N ILE A 74 11.42 19.04 22.96
CA ILE A 74 12.11 18.63 21.73
C ILE A 74 11.15 18.68 20.53
N VAL A 75 9.96 18.11 20.67
CA VAL A 75 8.94 18.10 19.60
C VAL A 75 8.49 19.51 19.23
N ARG A 76 8.33 20.41 20.21
CA ARG A 76 7.97 21.82 19.96
C ARG A 76 9.08 22.57 19.22
N GLY A 77 10.34 22.33 19.57
CA GLY A 77 11.49 22.87 18.83
C GLY A 77 11.53 22.38 17.39
N GLN A 78 11.23 21.10 17.16
CA GLN A 78 11.15 20.51 15.82
C GLN A 78 9.96 21.07 15.01
N LEU A 79 8.79 21.21 15.62
CA LEU A 79 7.60 21.83 15.00
C LEU A 79 7.85 23.27 14.56
N ALA A 80 8.51 24.07 15.41
CA ALA A 80 8.88 25.45 15.10
C ALA A 80 9.90 25.55 13.95
N ALA A 81 10.82 24.58 13.84
CA ALA A 81 11.77 24.51 12.73
C ALA A 81 11.13 24.01 11.42
N THR A 82 10.03 23.26 11.48
CA THR A 82 9.33 22.73 10.30
C THR A 82 8.25 23.65 9.72
N SER A 83 7.95 24.80 10.35
CA SER A 83 6.80 25.63 9.99
C SER A 83 6.89 26.37 8.65
N GLU A 84 7.91 26.10 7.81
CA GLU A 84 8.07 26.78 6.53
C GLU A 84 7.76 25.95 5.27
N GLU A 85 7.46 24.64 5.27
CA GLU A 85 7.19 24.01 3.96
C GLU A 85 6.44 22.66 3.82
N LEU A 86 5.79 22.06 4.84
CA LEU A 86 5.16 20.73 4.62
C LEU A 86 3.77 20.58 5.28
N ASP A 87 2.72 20.84 4.50
CA ASP A 87 1.37 20.29 4.75
C ASP A 87 1.40 18.77 4.49
N HIS A 88 1.82 18.02 5.49
CA HIS A 88 1.47 16.61 5.61
C HIS A 88 0.11 16.54 6.29
N GLU A 89 -0.98 16.48 5.52
CA GLU A 89 -2.27 15.99 6.02
C GLU A 89 -2.04 14.57 6.56
N SER A 90 -1.95 14.43 7.88
CA SER A 90 -1.93 13.12 8.53
C SER A 90 -3.36 12.64 8.68
N ASP A 91 -3.78 11.73 7.82
CA ASP A 91 -5.03 10.95 7.94
C ASP A 91 -4.98 9.96 9.14
N ASP A 92 -4.41 10.37 10.27
CA ASP A 92 -4.37 9.59 11.51
C ASP A 92 -5.59 9.95 12.37
N GLU A 93 -6.76 9.39 12.01
CA GLU A 93 -8.01 9.53 12.78
C GLU A 93 -7.99 8.78 14.14
N GLY A 94 -6.86 8.16 14.53
CA GLY A 94 -6.74 7.29 15.70
C GLY A 94 -5.99 7.89 16.90
N HIS A 95 -6.57 8.89 17.58
CA HIS A 95 -6.09 9.34 18.89
C HIS A 95 -7.05 8.90 20.01
N PRO A 96 -7.00 7.62 20.44
CA PRO A 96 -7.83 7.16 21.55
C PRO A 96 -7.48 7.96 22.81
N GLU A 97 -8.48 8.59 23.41
CA GLU A 97 -8.33 9.40 24.62
C GLU A 97 -8.23 8.50 25.85
N PHE A 98 -7.71 9.03 26.96
CA PHE A 98 -7.63 8.24 28.21
C PHE A 98 -8.99 7.81 28.77
N SER A 99 -10.06 8.52 28.38
CA SER A 99 -11.45 8.27 28.77
C SER A 99 -12.10 7.13 28.00
N ASP A 100 -11.50 6.69 26.90
CA ASP A 100 -12.11 5.67 26.03
C ASP A 100 -12.23 4.32 26.77
N GLU A 101 -13.32 3.61 26.49
CA GLU A 101 -13.60 2.31 27.11
C GLU A 101 -12.62 1.25 26.61
N ALA A 102 -12.00 0.53 27.56
CA ALA A 102 -11.11 -0.57 27.23
C ALA A 102 -11.90 -1.71 26.61
N TRP A 103 -11.28 -2.41 25.66
CA TRP A 103 -11.94 -3.53 24.99
C TRP A 103 -12.15 -4.70 25.96
N GLU A 104 -13.40 -5.13 26.13
CA GLU A 104 -13.73 -6.42 26.75
C GLU A 104 -13.81 -7.50 25.67
N PRO A 105 -13.18 -8.67 25.86
CA PRO A 105 -13.33 -9.79 24.93
C PRO A 105 -14.80 -10.19 24.85
N PHE A 106 -15.37 -10.15 23.65
CA PHE A 106 -16.71 -10.68 23.42
C PHE A 106 -16.70 -12.19 23.70
N SER A 107 -17.42 -12.63 24.73
CA SER A 107 -17.95 -14.01 24.77
C SER A 107 -18.91 -14.16 23.60
N ASP A 108 -18.65 -15.15 22.74
CA ASP A 108 -19.46 -15.41 21.54
C ASP A 108 -20.96 -15.50 21.90
N PRO A 109 -21.85 -14.76 21.21
CA PRO A 109 -23.28 -14.97 21.34
C PRO A 109 -23.64 -16.27 20.59
N ASP A 110 -24.17 -17.26 21.30
CA ASP A 110 -24.76 -18.48 20.75
C ASP A 110 -26.05 -18.18 19.96
N SER A 111 -25.99 -17.33 18.92
CA SER A 111 -27.15 -17.11 18.03
C SER A 111 -27.15 -18.16 16.90
N PRO A 112 -28.22 -18.94 16.71
CA PRO A 112 -28.31 -19.99 15.68
C PRO A 112 -28.49 -19.46 14.24
N ASP A 113 -28.07 -18.23 13.95
CA ASP A 113 -28.35 -17.54 12.68
C ASP A 113 -27.53 -18.04 11.49
N CYS A 114 -26.50 -18.87 11.71
CA CYS A 114 -25.71 -19.48 10.63
C CYS A 114 -26.48 -20.55 9.82
N LYS A 115 -27.73 -20.87 10.18
CA LYS A 115 -28.55 -21.92 9.52
C LYS A 115 -29.86 -21.42 8.90
N HIS A 116 -30.03 -20.12 8.64
CA HIS A 116 -31.24 -19.62 8.00
C HIS A 116 -31.21 -19.80 6.46
N LEU A 117 -31.88 -20.85 5.96
CA LEU A 117 -32.30 -20.94 4.56
C LEU A 117 -33.56 -20.09 4.39
N GLY A 118 -33.47 -19.01 3.60
CA GLY A 118 -34.62 -18.18 3.25
C GLY A 118 -35.77 -19.02 2.68
N ILE A 119 -37.00 -18.74 3.12
CA ILE A 119 -38.17 -19.54 2.78
C ILE A 119 -38.50 -19.37 1.29
N GLY A 120 -38.40 -20.47 0.54
CA GLY A 120 -39.28 -20.75 -0.60
C GLY A 120 -38.72 -20.45 -2.00
N ARG A 121 -38.19 -21.51 -2.63
CA ARG A 121 -38.13 -21.82 -4.08
C ARG A 121 -38.03 -20.61 -5.05
N VAL A 122 -36.90 -20.57 -5.75
CA VAL A 122 -36.46 -19.64 -6.81
C VAL A 122 -35.59 -18.50 -6.27
N ALA A 123 -34.36 -18.43 -6.79
CA ALA A 123 -33.37 -17.38 -6.57
C ALA A 123 -33.91 -16.02 -7.03
N GLN A 124 -34.61 -15.32 -6.15
CA GLN A 124 -35.02 -13.93 -6.34
C GLN A 124 -33.85 -13.01 -5.94
N PRO A 125 -33.51 -11.98 -6.74
CA PRO A 125 -32.44 -11.06 -6.40
C PRO A 125 -32.77 -10.27 -5.12
N PRO A 126 -31.74 -9.88 -4.33
CA PRO A 126 -31.94 -9.13 -3.09
C PRO A 126 -32.60 -7.79 -3.36
N CYS A 127 -33.50 -7.36 -2.47
CA CYS A 127 -34.22 -6.11 -2.62
C CYS A 127 -33.25 -4.91 -2.54
N ARG A 128 -33.11 -4.17 -3.65
CA ARG A 128 -32.19 -3.01 -3.75
C ARG A 128 -32.51 -1.88 -2.76
N ALA A 129 -33.77 -1.78 -2.34
CA ALA A 129 -34.23 -0.78 -1.37
C ALA A 129 -34.05 -1.22 0.10
N TYR A 130 -33.79 -2.50 0.38
CA TYR A 130 -33.70 -2.99 1.76
C TYR A 130 -32.53 -2.37 2.52
N ASN A 131 -31.37 -2.21 1.87
CA ASN A 131 -30.16 -1.62 2.48
C ASN A 131 -30.15 -0.08 2.50
N ARG A 132 -31.24 0.57 2.08
CA ARG A 132 -31.36 2.04 2.03
C ARG A 132 -32.72 2.44 2.59
N GLU A 133 -32.88 2.31 3.91
CA GLU A 133 -34.06 2.75 4.70
C GLU A 133 -35.25 1.76 4.74
N GLY A 134 -35.08 0.55 4.21
CA GLY A 134 -36.11 -0.48 4.21
C GLY A 134 -37.08 -0.37 3.03
N CYS A 135 -37.75 -1.47 2.70
CA CYS A 135 -38.67 -1.51 1.56
C CYS A 135 -40.13 -1.37 2.05
N ALA A 136 -40.82 -0.34 1.55
CA ALA A 136 -42.22 -0.03 1.91
C ALA A 136 -43.23 -1.15 1.57
N LYS A 137 -42.84 -2.15 0.77
CA LYS A 137 -43.67 -3.31 0.41
C LYS A 137 -43.59 -4.46 1.42
N GLY A 138 -42.66 -4.42 2.38
CA GLY A 138 -42.53 -5.46 3.42
C GLY A 138 -42.56 -6.89 2.88
N ILE A 139 -43.37 -7.75 3.50
CA ILE A 139 -43.58 -9.17 3.14
C ILE A 139 -44.22 -9.35 1.76
N SER A 140 -44.89 -8.31 1.23
CA SER A 140 -45.50 -8.33 -0.10
C SER A 140 -44.54 -7.92 -1.23
N CYS A 141 -43.27 -7.69 -0.91
CA CYS A 141 -42.25 -7.41 -1.90
C CYS A 141 -41.93 -8.68 -2.72
N PRO A 142 -41.87 -8.60 -4.07
CA PRO A 142 -41.50 -9.76 -4.89
C PRO A 142 -40.02 -10.17 -4.75
N LEU A 143 -39.18 -9.35 -4.10
CA LEU A 143 -37.74 -9.57 -3.92
C LEU A 143 -37.39 -10.02 -2.48
N ALA A 144 -36.24 -10.66 -2.29
CA ALA A 144 -35.86 -11.26 -1.01
C ALA A 144 -35.55 -10.22 0.09
N HIS A 145 -36.13 -10.41 1.28
CA HIS A 145 -35.89 -9.64 2.51
C HIS A 145 -35.43 -10.58 3.63
N ALA A 146 -34.61 -10.10 4.58
CA ALA A 146 -34.38 -10.81 5.84
C ALA A 146 -35.55 -10.55 6.82
N PRO A 147 -35.89 -11.48 7.72
CA PRO A 147 -37.04 -11.35 8.62
C PRO A 147 -37.00 -10.04 9.44
N ASP A 148 -38.14 -9.37 9.50
CA ASP A 148 -38.33 -7.96 9.85
C ASP A 148 -38.03 -7.56 11.32
N ARG A 149 -36.83 -7.85 11.81
CA ARG A 149 -36.30 -7.23 13.01
C ARG A 149 -35.00 -6.56 12.62
N LYS A 150 -34.93 -5.23 12.78
CA LYS A 150 -33.70 -4.41 12.63
C LYS A 150 -32.52 -5.23 13.11
N SER A 151 -31.68 -5.67 12.18
CA SER A 151 -30.73 -6.71 12.53
C SER A 151 -29.64 -6.09 13.38
N VAL A 152 -29.39 -6.67 14.56
CA VAL A 152 -28.25 -6.36 15.44
C VAL A 152 -26.91 -6.44 14.68
N ARG A 153 -26.93 -7.09 13.50
CA ARG A 153 -25.85 -7.11 12.51
C ARG A 153 -25.39 -5.70 12.12
N ASP A 154 -26.26 -4.72 11.92
CA ASP A 154 -25.79 -3.40 11.46
C ASP A 154 -25.15 -2.58 12.60
N GLU A 155 -25.56 -2.80 13.85
CA GLU A 155 -24.90 -2.24 15.04
C GLU A 155 -23.57 -2.95 15.36
N LEU A 156 -23.48 -4.27 15.13
CA LEU A 156 -22.25 -5.05 15.37
C LEU A 156 -21.20 -4.90 14.25
N PHE A 157 -21.61 -4.72 12.99
CA PHE A 157 -20.70 -4.70 11.84
C PHE A 157 -20.06 -3.33 11.55
N GLY A 158 -20.51 -2.26 12.21
CA GLY A 158 -19.80 -0.98 12.23
C GLY A 158 -18.48 -1.05 13.02
N ALA A 159 -18.49 -1.79 14.14
CA ALA A 159 -17.31 -1.97 14.99
C ALA A 159 -16.46 -3.20 14.63
N ARG A 160 -17.05 -4.27 14.06
CA ARG A 160 -16.31 -5.48 13.64
C ARG A 160 -15.38 -5.25 12.45
N ARG A 161 -15.78 -4.45 11.46
CA ARG A 161 -15.02 -4.31 10.21
C ARG A 161 -13.64 -3.68 10.40
N HIS A 162 -13.53 -2.69 11.29
CA HIS A 162 -12.24 -2.05 11.60
C HIS A 162 -11.34 -2.97 12.46
N ARG A 163 -11.93 -3.89 13.23
CA ARG A 163 -11.23 -4.64 14.29
C ARG A 163 -10.78 -6.05 13.86
N GLU A 164 -11.49 -6.71 12.93
CA GLU A 164 -11.01 -7.94 12.28
C GLU A 164 -9.88 -7.64 11.28
N GLU A 165 -9.91 -6.48 10.60
CA GLU A 165 -8.79 -5.97 9.79
C GLU A 165 -7.49 -5.84 10.62
N ILE A 166 -7.58 -5.41 11.88
CA ILE A 166 -6.41 -5.29 12.78
C ILE A 166 -5.80 -6.66 13.10
N LEU A 167 -6.63 -7.71 13.30
CA LEU A 167 -6.17 -9.08 13.59
C LEU A 167 -5.63 -9.81 12.35
N GLU A 168 -6.22 -9.60 11.17
CA GLU A 168 -5.65 -10.11 9.91
C GLU A 168 -4.33 -9.39 9.56
N ASN A 169 -4.24 -8.08 9.80
CA ASN A 169 -2.98 -7.32 9.67
C ASN A 169 -1.91 -7.73 10.71
N LEU A 170 -2.29 -8.38 11.83
CA LEU A 170 -1.35 -8.90 12.83
C LEU A 170 -0.61 -10.17 12.37
N GLN A 171 -1.26 -11.03 11.57
CA GLN A 171 -0.57 -12.17 10.95
C GLN A 171 0.31 -11.73 9.77
N TYR A 172 -0.10 -10.71 9.01
CA TYR A 172 0.72 -10.15 7.94
C TYR A 172 1.93 -9.36 8.46
N SER A 173 1.78 -8.55 9.52
CA SER A 173 2.87 -7.72 10.06
C SER A 173 4.01 -8.50 10.72
N HIS A 174 3.77 -9.72 11.22
CA HIS A 174 4.84 -10.58 11.76
C HIS A 174 5.77 -11.13 10.67
N SER A 175 5.28 -11.26 9.43
CA SER A 175 6.08 -11.57 8.25
C SER A 175 6.92 -10.37 7.80
N TRP A 176 6.41 -9.15 7.98
CA TRP A 176 7.08 -7.90 7.59
C TRP A 176 8.20 -7.50 8.57
N ALA A 177 8.04 -7.81 9.86
CA ALA A 177 8.99 -7.42 10.91
C ALA A 177 10.38 -8.10 10.85
N MET A 178 10.47 -9.30 10.27
CA MET A 178 11.76 -9.98 10.06
C MET A 178 12.48 -9.46 8.81
N GLU A 179 11.77 -8.84 7.87
CA GLU A 179 12.34 -8.18 6.69
C GLU A 179 12.87 -6.76 7.02
N ASP A 180 12.32 -6.09 8.05
CA ASP A 180 12.66 -4.70 8.39
C ASP A 180 14.00 -4.48 9.12
N VAL A 181 14.56 -5.48 9.80
CA VAL A 181 15.92 -5.37 10.38
C VAL A 181 16.99 -5.27 9.27
N GLN A 182 16.76 -5.91 8.12
CA GLN A 182 17.59 -5.72 6.92
C GLN A 182 17.29 -4.38 6.22
N ARG A 183 16.06 -3.86 6.36
CA ARG A 183 15.59 -2.63 5.73
C ARG A 183 16.10 -1.35 6.41
N VAL A 184 16.29 -1.30 7.73
CA VAL A 184 16.88 -0.13 8.43
C VAL A 184 18.37 0.04 8.13
N ALA A 185 19.13 -1.06 8.05
CA ALA A 185 20.49 -1.03 7.51
C ALA A 185 20.52 -0.60 6.03
N ALA A 186 19.46 -0.93 5.28
CA ALA A 186 19.28 -0.46 3.92
C ALA A 186 18.85 1.02 3.86
N VAL A 187 18.08 1.58 4.79
CA VAL A 187 17.66 3.00 4.83
C VAL A 187 18.87 3.93 5.00
N ASP A 188 19.81 3.54 5.86
CA ASP A 188 21.08 4.26 6.04
C ASP A 188 22.04 4.09 4.83
N ALA A 189 21.88 2.99 4.07
CA ALA A 189 22.52 2.79 2.76
C ALA A 189 21.77 3.48 1.59
N ILE A 190 20.46 3.74 1.72
CA ILE A 190 19.54 4.34 0.75
C ILE A 190 19.77 5.86 0.66
N LEU A 191 20.10 6.49 1.79
CA LEU A 191 20.60 7.87 1.83
C LEU A 191 22.03 8.00 1.27
N ARG A 192 22.72 6.87 1.02
CA ARG A 192 24.09 6.75 0.52
C ARG A 192 24.20 5.92 -0.76
N THR A 193 23.18 5.86 -1.61
CA THR A 193 23.36 5.23 -2.93
C THR A 193 24.22 6.14 -3.79
N THR A 194 25.54 6.02 -3.64
CA THR A 194 26.49 6.49 -4.65
C THR A 194 26.12 5.81 -5.96
N PRO A 195 25.87 6.55 -7.04
CA PRO A 195 25.60 5.96 -8.34
C PRO A 195 26.69 4.95 -8.68
N PRO A 196 26.35 3.77 -9.22
CA PRO A 196 27.36 2.82 -9.68
C PRO A 196 28.32 3.51 -10.66
N THR A 197 29.61 3.27 -10.51
CA THR A 197 30.65 3.71 -11.44
C THR A 197 30.72 2.85 -12.71
N GLU A 198 29.95 1.77 -12.74
CA GLU A 198 29.83 0.82 -13.85
C GLU A 198 28.44 0.89 -14.48
N ARG A 199 28.33 0.45 -15.74
CA ARG A 199 27.06 0.42 -16.48
C ARG A 199 26.02 -0.43 -15.77
N PHE A 200 24.82 0.11 -15.56
CA PHE A 200 23.75 -0.59 -14.85
C PHE A 200 22.37 -0.37 -15.46
N VAL A 201 21.46 -1.29 -15.15
CA VAL A 201 20.03 -1.20 -15.45
C VAL A 201 19.28 -0.85 -14.18
N LEU A 202 18.44 0.19 -14.24
CA LEU A 202 17.65 0.66 -13.12
C LEU A 202 16.25 0.05 -13.14
N LEU A 203 15.85 -0.60 -12.05
CA LEU A 203 14.49 -1.08 -11.84
C LEU A 203 13.80 -0.20 -10.81
N VAL A 204 12.58 0.24 -11.12
CA VAL A 204 11.80 1.14 -10.26
C VAL A 204 10.47 0.47 -9.92
N SER A 205 10.26 0.24 -8.63
CA SER A 205 9.07 -0.41 -8.05
C SER A 205 8.50 0.49 -6.94
N LEU A 206 7.50 1.32 -7.22
CA LEU A 206 7.02 2.37 -6.30
C LEU A 206 5.77 1.99 -5.50
N GLU A 207 5.11 0.87 -5.82
CA GLU A 207 3.86 0.45 -5.16
C GLU A 207 3.89 -1.00 -4.69
N GLU A 208 4.56 -1.89 -5.41
CA GLU A 208 4.59 -3.32 -5.08
C GLU A 208 6.01 -3.89 -5.03
N ASP A 209 6.33 -4.58 -3.92
CA ASP A 209 7.52 -5.43 -3.81
C ASP A 209 7.32 -6.81 -4.47
N SER A 210 6.09 -7.13 -4.91
CA SER A 210 5.70 -8.45 -5.42
C SER A 210 6.37 -8.85 -6.74
N PHE A 211 6.96 -7.91 -7.47
CA PHE A 211 7.68 -8.17 -8.73
C PHE A 211 8.81 -9.21 -8.53
N LEU A 212 9.52 -9.14 -7.41
CA LEU A 212 10.61 -10.08 -7.10
C LEU A 212 10.10 -11.51 -6.88
N ASN A 213 8.93 -11.66 -6.26
CA ASN A 213 8.36 -12.97 -5.95
C ASN A 213 7.78 -13.63 -7.21
N ILE A 214 7.06 -12.86 -8.03
CA ILE A 214 6.40 -13.37 -9.24
C ILE A 214 7.42 -13.57 -10.37
N HIS A 215 8.38 -12.66 -10.52
CA HIS A 215 9.35 -12.65 -11.63
C HIS A 215 10.77 -13.02 -11.20
N LYS A 216 10.94 -13.81 -10.13
CA LYS A 216 12.26 -14.24 -9.61
C LYS A 216 13.18 -14.82 -10.67
N HIS A 217 12.63 -15.64 -11.57
CA HIS A 217 13.39 -16.26 -12.66
C HIS A 217 13.98 -15.22 -13.63
N LEU A 218 13.18 -14.22 -14.02
CA LEU A 218 13.61 -13.13 -14.90
C LEU A 218 14.66 -12.27 -14.20
N MET A 219 14.46 -11.96 -12.92
CA MET A 219 15.41 -11.18 -12.13
C MET A 219 16.76 -11.87 -12.00
N ASN A 220 16.78 -13.17 -11.75
CA ASN A 220 18.01 -13.96 -11.70
C ASN A 220 18.73 -13.95 -13.05
N ALA A 221 17.99 -14.13 -14.15
CA ALA A 221 18.56 -14.09 -15.50
C ALA A 221 19.14 -12.71 -15.85
N MET A 222 18.48 -11.61 -15.45
CA MET A 222 18.99 -10.26 -15.65
C MET A 222 20.24 -10.00 -14.81
N LYS A 223 20.24 -10.36 -13.52
CA LYS A 223 21.40 -10.19 -12.62
C LYS A 223 22.62 -10.99 -13.06
N GLN A 224 22.44 -12.12 -13.74
CA GLN A 224 23.54 -12.90 -14.32
C GLN A 224 24.18 -12.24 -15.54
N ARG A 225 23.48 -11.32 -16.21
CA ARG A 225 23.91 -10.73 -17.50
C ARG A 225 24.20 -9.24 -17.42
N ALA A 226 23.69 -8.56 -16.40
CA ALA A 226 23.82 -7.13 -16.22
C ALA A 226 23.88 -6.76 -14.74
N HIS A 227 24.55 -5.65 -14.44
CA HIS A 227 24.43 -5.03 -13.13
C HIS A 227 23.06 -4.38 -13.00
N VAL A 228 22.24 -4.88 -12.09
CA VAL A 228 20.85 -4.44 -11.90
C VAL A 228 20.72 -3.76 -10.55
N VAL A 229 20.29 -2.50 -10.55
CA VAL A 229 19.98 -1.73 -9.34
C VAL A 229 18.48 -1.56 -9.26
N GLN A 230 17.88 -2.01 -8.16
CA GLN A 230 16.45 -1.83 -7.91
C GLN A 230 16.24 -0.78 -6.83
N VAL A 231 15.28 0.10 -7.05
CA VAL A 231 14.88 1.14 -6.09
C VAL A 231 13.38 1.13 -5.88
N PHE A 232 13.01 1.47 -4.65
CA PHE A 232 11.62 1.49 -4.20
C PHE A 232 11.11 2.90 -3.88
N ASN A 233 11.92 3.91 -4.23
CA ASN A 233 11.66 5.30 -3.89
C ASN A 233 11.92 6.21 -5.09
N ALA A 234 11.00 7.14 -5.35
CA ALA A 234 11.09 8.10 -6.43
C ALA A 234 12.31 9.04 -6.30
N ARG A 235 12.75 9.37 -5.08
CA ARG A 235 13.97 10.19 -4.87
C ARG A 235 15.22 9.46 -5.34
N GLN A 236 15.36 8.18 -5.03
CA GLN A 236 16.51 7.38 -5.46
C GLN A 236 16.52 7.18 -6.97
N ALA A 237 15.36 6.84 -7.55
CA ALA A 237 15.22 6.76 -9.00
C ALA A 237 15.65 8.07 -9.67
N THR A 238 15.27 9.21 -9.09
CA THR A 238 15.67 10.54 -9.56
C THR A 238 17.18 10.73 -9.57
N ILE A 239 17.88 10.34 -8.49
CA ILE A 239 19.35 10.47 -8.40
C ILE A 239 20.04 9.56 -9.42
N LEU A 240 19.59 8.30 -9.54
CA LEU A 240 20.20 7.33 -10.45
C LEU A 240 19.92 7.63 -11.92
N LEU A 241 18.83 8.32 -12.24
CA LEU A 241 18.54 8.82 -13.60
C LEU A 241 19.56 9.85 -14.10
N ASP A 242 20.26 10.57 -13.21
CA ASP A 242 21.32 11.50 -13.59
C ASP A 242 22.66 10.81 -13.85
N SER A 243 22.76 9.50 -13.56
CA SER A 243 24.02 8.79 -13.72
C SER A 243 24.38 8.62 -15.21
N PRO A 244 25.61 8.98 -15.63
CA PRO A 244 26.07 8.73 -16.99
C PRO A 244 26.25 7.23 -17.29
N HIS A 245 26.23 6.39 -16.26
CA HIS A 245 26.36 4.93 -16.38
C HIS A 245 25.02 4.21 -16.50
N LEU A 246 23.89 4.92 -16.45
CA LEU A 246 22.58 4.31 -16.64
C LEU A 246 22.40 3.87 -18.10
N VAL A 247 22.11 2.59 -18.32
CA VAL A 247 21.90 2.02 -19.65
C VAL A 247 20.42 2.01 -20.03
N ALA A 248 19.57 1.60 -19.09
CA ALA A 248 18.13 1.49 -19.30
C ALA A 248 17.39 1.55 -17.96
N MET A 249 16.16 2.06 -18.01
CA MET A 249 15.24 2.05 -16.87
C MET A 249 14.05 1.15 -17.16
N LEU A 250 13.68 0.33 -16.18
CA LEU A 250 12.50 -0.52 -16.17
C LEU A 250 11.56 -0.10 -15.03
N ALA A 251 10.34 0.31 -15.36
CA ALA A 251 9.27 0.44 -14.37
C ALA A 251 8.50 -0.88 -14.25
N THR A 252 8.42 -1.43 -13.05
CA THR A 252 7.85 -2.76 -12.79
C THR A 252 6.40 -2.73 -12.29
N ASP A 253 5.91 -1.56 -11.88
CA ASP A 253 4.56 -1.37 -11.36
C ASP A 253 3.93 -0.04 -11.82
N ALA A 254 2.65 0.10 -11.55
CA ALA A 254 1.82 1.23 -11.96
C ALA A 254 2.15 2.55 -11.22
N GLY A 255 3.05 2.53 -10.24
CA GLY A 255 3.38 3.69 -9.44
C GLY A 255 3.85 4.88 -10.28
N ILE A 256 4.59 4.63 -11.36
CA ILE A 256 5.08 5.71 -12.23
C ILE A 256 3.96 6.50 -12.93
N ALA A 257 2.78 5.90 -13.09
CA ALA A 257 1.61 6.55 -13.66
C ALA A 257 0.81 7.39 -12.65
N ARG A 258 1.13 7.33 -11.35
CA ARG A 258 0.41 8.08 -10.32
C ARG A 258 0.74 9.57 -10.36
N ARG A 259 -0.23 10.38 -9.88
CA ARG A 259 -0.08 11.84 -9.81
C ARG A 259 1.08 12.27 -8.90
N LYS A 260 1.28 11.59 -7.77
CA LYS A 260 2.37 11.85 -6.80
C LYS A 260 3.78 11.74 -7.40
N HIS A 261 3.96 11.02 -8.51
CA HIS A 261 5.27 10.81 -9.15
C HIS A 261 5.46 11.61 -10.46
N THR A 262 4.76 12.74 -10.59
CA THR A 262 4.84 13.60 -11.79
C THR A 262 6.24 14.13 -12.06
N ALA A 263 6.97 14.55 -11.02
CA ALA A 263 8.35 15.05 -11.18
C ALA A 263 9.29 13.98 -11.75
N LEU A 264 9.24 12.75 -11.19
CA LEU A 264 10.01 11.62 -11.68
C LEU A 264 9.65 11.28 -13.13
N ARG A 265 8.35 11.26 -13.46
CA ARG A 265 7.89 11.02 -14.84
C ARG A 265 8.46 12.03 -15.84
N ASN A 266 8.44 13.31 -15.52
CA ASN A 266 9.02 14.35 -16.38
C ASN A 266 10.53 14.15 -16.59
N LYS A 267 11.23 13.70 -15.54
CA LYS A 267 12.65 13.38 -15.63
C LYS A 267 12.93 12.18 -16.54
N ILE A 268 12.11 11.13 -16.44
CA ILE A 268 12.21 9.96 -17.34
C ILE A 268 11.95 10.37 -18.79
N VAL A 269 10.97 11.25 -19.03
CA VAL A 269 10.72 11.81 -20.37
C VAL A 269 11.98 12.49 -20.90
N GLY A 270 12.64 13.33 -20.09
CA GLY A 270 13.92 13.94 -20.45
C GLY A 270 15.03 12.92 -20.73
N TYR A 271 15.15 11.88 -19.90
CA TYR A 271 16.10 10.79 -20.12
C TYR A 271 15.88 10.07 -21.45
N VAL A 272 14.62 9.77 -21.79
CA VAL A 272 14.27 9.13 -23.08
C VAL A 272 14.51 10.06 -24.27
N GLN A 273 14.18 11.35 -24.14
CA GLN A 273 14.46 12.35 -25.17
C GLN A 273 15.96 12.50 -25.44
N ASN A 274 16.81 12.26 -24.43
CA ASN A 274 18.26 12.25 -24.56
C ASN A 274 18.83 10.91 -25.08
N GLY A 275 17.98 10.00 -25.57
CA GLY A 275 18.37 8.71 -26.17
C GLY A 275 18.39 7.53 -25.19
N GLY A 276 17.96 7.75 -23.94
CA GLY A 276 17.81 6.69 -22.95
C GLY A 276 16.68 5.72 -23.27
N SER A 277 16.82 4.46 -22.83
CA SER A 277 15.77 3.44 -22.99
C SER A 277 14.90 3.32 -21.74
N PHE A 278 13.59 3.47 -21.90
CA PHE A 278 12.59 3.25 -20.84
C PHE A 278 11.66 2.10 -21.22
N LEU A 279 11.50 1.15 -20.31
CA LEU A 279 10.63 0.00 -20.46
C LEU A 279 9.61 -0.04 -19.31
N VAL A 280 8.40 -0.51 -19.62
CA VAL A 280 7.34 -0.77 -18.64
C VAL A 280 7.02 -2.26 -18.70
N ALA A 281 7.02 -2.95 -17.56
CA ALA A 281 6.75 -4.39 -17.49
C ALA A 281 6.19 -4.80 -16.13
N GLY A 282 5.99 -6.11 -15.93
CA GLY A 282 5.55 -6.68 -14.66
C GLY A 282 4.10 -6.35 -14.35
N SER A 283 3.85 -5.97 -13.10
CA SER A 283 2.53 -5.62 -12.57
C SER A 283 1.98 -4.30 -13.15
N PHE A 284 2.77 -3.55 -13.91
CA PHE A 284 2.30 -2.29 -14.51
C PHE A 284 1.01 -2.47 -15.31
N SER A 285 0.95 -3.43 -16.23
CA SER A 285 -0.23 -3.65 -17.08
C SER A 285 -1.47 -4.07 -16.30
N THR A 286 -1.28 -4.71 -15.16
CA THR A 286 -2.38 -5.22 -14.30
C THR A 286 -2.98 -4.11 -13.44
N HIS A 287 -2.13 -3.22 -12.91
CA HIS A 287 -2.53 -2.26 -11.88
C HIS A 287 -2.64 -0.81 -12.38
N VAL A 288 -2.25 -0.53 -13.63
CA VAL A 288 -2.37 0.82 -14.20
C VAL A 288 -3.82 1.14 -14.52
N SER A 289 -4.32 2.29 -14.06
CA SER A 289 -5.62 2.79 -14.48
C SER A 289 -5.55 3.32 -15.91
N GLY A 290 -6.65 3.23 -16.67
CA GLY A 290 -6.69 3.79 -18.04
C GLY A 290 -6.29 5.26 -18.10
N THR A 291 -6.75 6.07 -17.14
CA THR A 291 -6.37 7.49 -17.03
C THR A 291 -4.90 7.69 -16.67
N GLY A 292 -4.31 6.81 -15.86
CA GLY A 292 -2.89 6.83 -15.53
C GLY A 292 -2.02 6.47 -16.73
N PHE A 293 -2.43 5.43 -17.47
CA PHE A 293 -1.77 4.98 -18.69
C PHE A 293 -1.75 6.09 -19.75
N GLU A 294 -2.90 6.68 -20.06
CA GLU A 294 -2.98 7.77 -21.04
C GLU A 294 -2.15 9.00 -20.65
N LYS A 295 -2.11 9.33 -19.35
CA LYS A 295 -1.26 10.42 -18.86
C LYS A 295 0.22 10.11 -19.03
N LEU A 296 0.61 8.85 -18.79
CA LEU A 296 1.99 8.41 -18.96
C LEU A 296 2.40 8.48 -20.43
N THR A 297 1.64 7.86 -21.33
CA THR A 297 1.96 7.80 -22.77
C THR A 297 1.94 9.18 -23.41
N ARG A 298 0.98 10.04 -23.06
CA ARG A 298 0.92 11.43 -23.53
C ARG A 298 2.13 12.25 -23.09
N ALA A 299 2.71 11.96 -21.92
CA ALA A 299 3.96 12.61 -21.49
C ALA A 299 5.15 12.28 -22.41
N PHE A 300 5.14 11.12 -23.08
CA PHE A 300 6.10 10.74 -24.12
C PHE A 300 5.68 11.17 -25.54
N GLY A 301 4.60 11.95 -25.69
CA GLY A 301 4.06 12.33 -27.00
C GLY A 301 3.40 11.17 -27.74
N LEU A 302 3.09 10.06 -27.07
CA LEU A 302 2.45 8.90 -27.66
C LEU A 302 0.93 9.02 -27.53
N PRO A 303 0.16 8.96 -28.62
CA PRO A 303 -1.31 9.10 -28.59
C PRO A 303 -1.99 7.77 -28.22
N TRP A 304 -1.39 7.00 -27.31
CA TRP A 304 -1.89 5.68 -26.94
C TRP A 304 -3.01 5.80 -25.93
N THR A 305 -4.09 5.07 -26.20
CA THR A 305 -5.27 4.99 -25.35
C THR A 305 -5.42 3.61 -24.74
N TYR A 306 -6.09 3.55 -23.60
CA TYR A 306 -6.44 2.27 -22.99
C TYR A 306 -7.57 1.63 -23.80
N GLY A 307 -7.33 0.42 -24.32
CA GLY A 307 -8.29 -0.31 -25.15
C GLY A 307 -8.96 -1.46 -24.40
N THR A 308 -10.07 -1.95 -24.94
CA THR A 308 -10.66 -3.22 -24.51
C THR A 308 -9.82 -4.39 -25.00
N TYR A 309 -9.72 -5.46 -24.21
CA TYR A 309 -9.07 -6.70 -24.61
C TYR A 309 -9.99 -7.42 -25.61
N ASN A 310 -9.74 -7.21 -26.89
CA ASN A 310 -10.43 -7.89 -27.97
C ASN A 310 -9.56 -9.06 -28.42
N ARG A 311 -10.16 -10.19 -28.81
CA ARG A 311 -9.43 -11.25 -29.50
C ARG A 311 -8.87 -10.66 -30.80
N SER A 312 -7.57 -10.41 -30.84
CA SER A 312 -6.87 -9.88 -32.00
C SER A 312 -5.64 -10.73 -32.27
N ILE A 313 -5.36 -10.93 -33.56
CA ILE A 313 -4.16 -11.62 -34.02
C ILE A 313 -3.07 -10.56 -34.13
N PHE A 314 -2.01 -10.73 -33.34
CA PHE A 314 -0.83 -9.89 -33.40
C PHE A 314 0.22 -10.60 -34.25
N SER A 315 0.80 -9.89 -35.20
CA SER A 315 1.86 -10.40 -36.07
C SER A 315 3.18 -9.74 -35.72
N LEU A 316 4.27 -10.51 -35.80
CA LEU A 316 5.62 -10.00 -35.62
C LEU A 316 5.88 -8.89 -36.65
N ASN A 317 6.34 -7.72 -36.19
CA ASN A 317 6.69 -6.62 -37.09
C ASN A 317 8.01 -6.95 -37.82
N PRO A 318 7.98 -7.23 -39.14
CA PRO A 318 9.18 -7.67 -39.87
C PRO A 318 10.21 -6.57 -40.04
N ILE A 319 9.82 -5.31 -39.86
CA ILE A 319 10.70 -4.14 -40.00
C ILE A 319 11.60 -3.99 -38.77
N ASN A 320 11.21 -4.52 -37.62
CA ASN A 320 11.99 -4.41 -36.39
C ASN A 320 13.12 -5.47 -36.38
N GLU A 321 14.37 -5.03 -36.54
CA GLU A 321 15.54 -5.92 -36.61
C GLU A 321 15.73 -6.82 -35.37
N VAL A 322 15.36 -6.34 -34.19
CA VAL A 322 15.50 -7.11 -32.94
C VAL A 322 14.47 -8.22 -32.90
N ALA A 323 13.24 -7.91 -33.30
CA ALA A 323 12.15 -8.87 -33.37
C ALA A 323 12.40 -9.91 -34.47
N SER A 324 12.89 -9.50 -35.63
CA SER A 324 13.14 -10.39 -36.78
C SER A 324 14.33 -11.32 -36.58
N ARG A 325 15.33 -10.94 -35.77
CA ARG A 325 16.49 -11.78 -35.44
C ARG A 325 16.25 -12.80 -34.32
N ASN A 326 15.11 -12.74 -33.62
CA ASN A 326 14.84 -13.64 -32.51
C ASN A 326 14.11 -14.91 -32.99
N PRO A 327 14.78 -16.07 -33.07
CA PRO A 327 14.18 -17.30 -33.59
C PRO A 327 13.11 -17.90 -32.66
N SER A 328 12.99 -17.40 -31.42
CA SER A 328 12.01 -17.89 -30.43
C SER A 328 10.68 -17.15 -30.51
N LEU A 329 10.57 -16.06 -31.27
CA LEU A 329 9.32 -15.31 -31.41
C LEU A 329 8.44 -15.95 -32.49
N VAL A 330 7.21 -16.30 -32.12
CA VAL A 330 6.20 -16.79 -33.06
C VAL A 330 5.78 -15.67 -34.01
N GLN A 331 5.58 -16.01 -35.28
CA GLN A 331 5.30 -15.02 -36.32
C GLN A 331 3.93 -14.34 -36.17
N SER A 332 2.98 -15.02 -35.51
CA SER A 332 1.74 -14.43 -35.02
C SER A 332 1.25 -15.15 -33.76
N TYR A 333 0.55 -14.43 -32.89
CA TYR A 333 -0.09 -14.99 -31.70
C TYR A 333 -1.44 -14.32 -31.42
N THR A 334 -2.31 -15.01 -30.70
CA THR A 334 -3.61 -14.49 -30.25
C THR A 334 -3.62 -14.45 -28.73
N LEU A 335 -4.07 -13.35 -28.14
CA LEU A 335 -4.36 -13.29 -26.71
C LEU A 335 -5.76 -13.87 -26.47
N THR A 336 -5.85 -15.08 -25.93
CA THR A 336 -7.12 -15.71 -25.54
C THR A 336 -7.42 -15.43 -24.07
N ASP A 337 -8.66 -15.04 -23.78
CA ASP A 337 -9.18 -14.85 -22.42
C ASP A 337 -9.19 -16.19 -21.66
N GLN A 338 -8.66 -16.24 -20.44
CA GLN A 338 -8.69 -17.43 -19.57
C GLN A 338 -10.08 -17.63 -18.95
N LYS A 339 -11.13 -17.68 -19.77
CA LYS A 339 -12.51 -17.99 -19.35
C LYS A 339 -13.27 -18.87 -20.32
N GLU A 340 -12.61 -19.86 -20.91
CA GLU A 340 -13.30 -21.04 -21.41
C GLU A 340 -12.83 -22.25 -20.62
N CYS A 341 -13.58 -22.54 -19.56
CA CYS A 341 -13.67 -23.88 -19.00
C CYS A 341 -14.44 -24.71 -20.03
N PRO A 342 -13.82 -25.67 -20.75
CA PRO A 342 -14.59 -26.64 -21.48
C PRO A 342 -15.13 -27.60 -20.42
N LEU A 343 -16.41 -27.43 -20.07
CA LEU A 343 -17.16 -28.49 -19.43
C LEU A 343 -17.00 -29.74 -20.29
N LEU A 344 -16.37 -30.76 -19.71
CA LEU A 344 -16.73 -32.12 -20.00
C LEU A 344 -18.20 -32.29 -19.56
N PHE A 345 -19.01 -32.66 -20.55
CA PHE A 345 -20.45 -32.97 -20.57
C PHE A 345 -21.43 -31.83 -20.77
#